data_AF-A0A7W0WNH2-F1
#
_entry.id   AF-A0A7W0WNH2-F1
#
_cell.length_a   1.000
_cell.length_b   1.000
_cell.length_c   1.000
_cell.angle_alpha   90.00
_cell.angle_beta   90.00
_cell.angle_gamma   90.00
#
_symmetry.space_group_name_H-M   'P 1'
#
loop_
_entity.id
_entity.type
_entity.pdbx_description
1 polymer ?
#
loop_
_entity_poly.entity_id
_entity_poly.type
_entity_poly.pdbx_seq_one_letter_code
_entity_poly.pdbx_strand_id
1 'polypeptide(L)'
;MLFAAVWVPVLSVAGPSHISAQASPYPITFSSGSWQFTLGGYVKLDLIHDFDANSSPDSFDPRNIPVDGSKGTNTRIHARETRFSLGITGPAEGRDLELFLEGDFYGTGNAFRVRHAYGQYGVLLAGQTWTTVMDERNIPPTIDFETPLAAPFVRQGLLRITTGLSQRSDLAFAVEASDLQILIPPGVQGTTERPWPDFTHPQAA
;
A
#
# COMPACT_ATOMS: atom_id res chain seq x y z
N MET A 1 17.25 22.96 -20.09
CA MET A 1 16.18 21.96 -19.94
C MET A 1 15.52 22.19 -18.59
N LEU A 2 14.20 22.13 -18.57
CA LEU A 2 13.36 22.53 -17.43
C LEU A 2 13.56 21.55 -16.28
N PHE A 3 14.02 22.04 -15.13
CA PHE A 3 14.17 21.25 -13.92
C PHE A 3 12.79 21.03 -13.30
N ALA A 4 12.35 19.78 -13.17
CA ALA A 4 11.19 19.44 -12.35
C ALA A 4 11.68 18.88 -11.01
N ALA A 5 12.02 19.78 -10.08
CA ALA A 5 11.94 19.43 -8.67
C ALA A 5 10.45 19.32 -8.34
N VAL A 6 9.95 18.10 -8.20
CA VAL A 6 8.58 17.88 -7.72
C VAL A 6 8.62 18.06 -6.20
N TRP A 7 8.66 19.33 -5.79
CA TRP A 7 8.26 19.74 -4.46
C TRP A 7 6.73 19.81 -4.50
N VAL A 8 6.05 18.71 -4.16
CA VAL A 8 4.62 18.79 -3.84
C VAL A 8 4.53 19.09 -2.36
N PRO A 9 4.26 20.34 -1.94
CA PRO A 9 3.75 20.56 -0.60
C PRO A 9 2.36 19.90 -0.57
N VAL A 10 2.31 18.63 -0.14
CA VAL A 10 1.02 17.99 0.15
C VAL A 10 0.55 18.59 1.46
N LEU A 11 -0.25 19.65 1.36
CA LEU A 11 -1.00 20.18 2.48
C LEU A 11 -2.15 19.20 2.75
N SER A 12 -1.88 18.18 3.57
CA SER A 12 -2.94 17.30 4.08
C SER A 12 -3.68 18.05 5.19
N VAL A 13 -4.92 18.42 4.94
CA VAL A 13 -5.84 18.88 5.99
C VAL A 13 -6.44 17.63 6.62
N ALA A 14 -5.72 17.09 7.58
CA ALA A 14 -6.22 16.03 8.43
C ALA A 14 -5.82 16.31 9.88
N GLY A 15 -6.77 16.08 10.79
CA GLY A 15 -6.50 16.03 12.22
C GLY A 15 -5.46 14.95 12.55
N PRO A 16 -5.02 14.86 13.83
CA PRO A 16 -3.85 14.09 14.23
C PRO A 16 -3.79 12.72 13.55
N SER A 17 -2.82 12.58 12.65
CA SER A 17 -2.68 11.42 11.77
C SER A 17 -2.12 10.23 12.54
N HIS A 18 -2.99 9.43 13.16
CA HIS A 18 -2.67 8.02 13.31
C HIS A 18 -2.91 7.40 11.93
N ILE A 19 -1.85 6.91 11.29
CA ILE A 19 -1.97 6.13 10.05
C ILE A 19 -2.55 4.78 10.48
N SER A 20 -3.87 4.68 10.44
CA SER A 20 -4.55 3.44 10.75
C SER A 20 -4.73 2.64 9.46
N ALA A 21 -3.91 1.61 9.31
CA ALA A 21 -4.34 0.47 8.52
C ALA A 21 -5.79 0.13 8.91
N GLN A 22 -6.66 -0.01 7.91
CA GLN A 22 -8.10 -0.20 8.09
C GLN A 22 -8.39 -1.18 9.24
N ALA A 23 -8.90 -0.65 10.35
CA ALA A 23 -9.12 -1.43 11.55
C ALA A 23 -10.13 -2.55 11.25
N SER A 24 -9.81 -3.78 11.68
CA SER A 24 -10.78 -4.88 11.62
C SER A 24 -12.03 -4.48 12.40
N PRO A 25 -13.26 -4.76 11.89
CA PRO A 25 -14.48 -4.44 12.61
C PRO A 25 -14.59 -5.16 13.96
N TYR A 26 -13.85 -6.27 14.17
CA TYR A 26 -13.83 -7.03 15.43
C TYR A 26 -12.41 -7.56 15.72
N PRO A 27 -11.50 -6.72 16.23
CA PRO A 27 -10.17 -7.19 16.56
C PRO A 27 -10.20 -8.05 17.84
N ILE A 28 -9.36 -9.09 17.88
CA ILE A 28 -9.09 -9.84 19.11
C ILE A 28 -7.86 -9.22 19.77
N THR A 29 -8.06 -8.69 20.98
CA THR A 29 -7.05 -7.93 21.69
C THR A 29 -6.65 -8.67 22.97
N PHE A 30 -5.36 -8.89 23.17
CA PHE A 30 -4.83 -9.56 24.37
C PHE A 30 -3.48 -8.98 24.79
N SER A 31 -3.21 -8.97 26.09
CA SER A 31 -2.01 -8.34 26.65
C SER A 31 -1.03 -9.40 27.18
N SER A 32 0.27 -9.11 27.09
CA SER A 32 1.33 -9.88 27.74
C SER A 32 2.29 -8.92 28.42
N GLY A 33 2.23 -8.88 29.76
CA GLY A 33 2.89 -7.83 30.52
C GLY A 33 2.39 -6.43 30.12
N SER A 34 3.32 -5.54 29.78
CA SER A 34 3.03 -4.17 29.32
C SER A 34 2.74 -4.07 27.82
N TRP A 35 2.71 -5.18 27.09
CA TRP A 35 2.50 -5.21 25.65
C TRP A 35 1.06 -5.57 25.32
N GLN A 36 0.50 -4.85 24.35
CA GLN A 36 -0.81 -5.08 23.78
C GLN A 36 -0.66 -5.70 22.39
N PHE A 37 -1.37 -6.80 22.15
CA PHE A 37 -1.46 -7.45 20.86
C PHE A 37 -2.88 -7.33 20.33
N THR A 38 -3.02 -7.14 19.03
CA THR A 38 -4.30 -6.97 18.33
C THR A 38 -4.28 -7.82 17.06
N LEU A 39 -5.04 -8.90 17.04
CA LEU A 39 -5.26 -9.73 15.86
C LEU A 39 -6.47 -9.19 15.09
N GLY A 40 -6.31 -8.99 13.80
CA GLY A 40 -7.34 -8.48 12.91
C GLY A 40 -7.37 -9.20 11.57
N GLY A 41 -8.12 -8.61 10.64
CA GLY A 41 -8.35 -9.17 9.31
C GLY A 41 -9.78 -9.69 9.13
N TYR A 42 -9.98 -10.46 8.07
CA TYR A 42 -11.28 -11.01 7.66
C TYR A 42 -11.10 -12.15 6.66
N VAL A 43 -12.11 -13.01 6.58
CA VAL A 43 -12.26 -13.98 5.49
C VAL A 43 -13.23 -13.40 4.45
N LYS A 44 -12.87 -13.49 3.17
CA LYS A 44 -13.69 -13.01 2.07
C LYS A 44 -13.72 -14.05 0.96
N LEU A 45 -14.92 -14.33 0.45
CA LEU A 45 -15.15 -15.19 -0.71
C LEU A 45 -15.69 -14.30 -1.83
N ASP A 46 -14.99 -14.30 -2.94
CA ASP A 46 -15.32 -13.54 -4.14
C ASP A 46 -15.90 -14.48 -5.20
N LEU A 47 -16.97 -14.03 -5.85
CA LEU A 47 -17.50 -14.60 -7.09
C LEU A 47 -17.52 -13.47 -8.12
N ILE A 48 -16.74 -13.63 -9.17
CA ILE A 48 -16.58 -12.66 -10.26
C ILE A 48 -17.03 -13.34 -11.55
N HIS A 49 -17.87 -12.65 -12.32
CA HIS A 49 -18.34 -13.12 -13.62
C HIS A 49 -18.13 -12.03 -14.67
N ASP A 50 -17.31 -12.33 -15.66
CA ASP A 50 -17.04 -11.47 -16.81
C ASP A 50 -18.01 -11.82 -17.95
N PHE A 51 -18.79 -10.83 -18.38
CA PHE A 51 -19.74 -10.97 -19.50
C PHE A 51 -19.09 -10.79 -20.88
N ASP A 52 -17.89 -10.22 -20.93
CA ASP A 52 -17.07 -10.10 -22.13
C ASP A 52 -15.60 -10.38 -21.78
N ALA A 53 -14.70 -10.37 -22.76
CA ALA A 53 -13.30 -10.69 -22.53
C ALA A 53 -12.62 -9.72 -21.53
N ASN A 54 -11.98 -10.29 -20.52
CA ASN A 54 -11.11 -9.61 -19.56
C ASN A 54 -10.00 -10.59 -19.17
N SER A 55 -8.73 -10.20 -19.28
CA SER A 55 -7.61 -11.08 -18.93
C SER A 55 -7.28 -11.10 -17.43
N SER A 56 -7.94 -10.27 -16.61
CA SER A 56 -7.88 -10.32 -15.13
C SER A 56 -9.08 -11.05 -14.56
N PRO A 57 -8.93 -12.32 -14.12
CA PRO A 57 -10.06 -13.07 -13.58
C PRO A 57 -10.29 -12.79 -12.08
N ASP A 58 -9.31 -12.20 -11.37
CA ASP A 58 -9.34 -12.03 -9.90
C ASP A 58 -9.87 -10.65 -9.44
N SER A 59 -9.97 -9.68 -10.35
CA SER A 59 -10.47 -8.32 -10.09
C SER A 59 -10.84 -7.63 -11.39
N PHE A 60 -11.68 -6.60 -11.32
CA PHE A 60 -11.97 -5.73 -12.46
C PHE A 60 -10.80 -4.77 -12.73
N ASP A 61 -9.80 -5.21 -13.48
CA ASP A 61 -8.69 -4.37 -13.96
C ASP A 61 -8.97 -3.87 -15.39
N PRO A 62 -9.29 -2.58 -15.60
CA PRO A 62 -9.61 -2.05 -16.92
C PRO A 62 -8.45 -2.10 -17.91
N ARG A 63 -7.19 -2.23 -17.44
CA ARG A 63 -6.01 -2.37 -18.31
C ARG A 63 -5.98 -3.71 -19.05
N ASN A 64 -6.73 -4.68 -18.55
CA ASN A 64 -6.81 -6.05 -19.06
C ASN A 64 -8.00 -6.28 -20.01
N ILE A 65 -8.77 -5.22 -20.30
CA ILE A 65 -9.84 -5.26 -21.30
C ILE A 65 -9.20 -5.19 -22.70
N PRO A 66 -9.38 -6.21 -23.55
CA PRO A 66 -8.80 -6.23 -24.88
C PRO A 66 -9.50 -5.20 -25.79
N VAL A 67 -8.69 -4.51 -26.61
CA VAL A 67 -9.15 -3.48 -27.55
C VAL A 67 -9.25 -3.97 -29.00
N ASP A 68 -8.91 -5.24 -29.25
CA ASP A 68 -8.93 -5.88 -30.57
C ASP A 68 -10.30 -6.50 -30.92
N GLY A 69 -11.30 -6.32 -30.04
CA GLY A 69 -12.64 -6.88 -30.21
C GLY A 69 -12.78 -8.34 -29.79
N SER A 70 -11.76 -8.91 -29.12
CA SER A 70 -11.82 -10.25 -28.54
C SER A 70 -13.08 -10.43 -27.68
N LYS A 71 -13.69 -11.62 -27.79
CA LYS A 71 -14.87 -12.04 -27.04
C LYS A 71 -14.51 -13.15 -26.07
N GLY A 72 -15.17 -13.16 -24.92
CA GLY A 72 -14.93 -14.16 -23.89
C GLY A 72 -15.93 -14.06 -22.76
N THR A 73 -15.99 -15.10 -21.94
CA THR A 73 -16.67 -15.06 -20.64
C THR A 73 -15.82 -15.85 -19.66
N ASN A 74 -15.82 -15.42 -18.42
CA ASN A 74 -15.06 -16.07 -17.36
C ASN A 74 -15.87 -16.00 -16.06
N THR A 75 -15.80 -17.06 -15.27
CA THR A 75 -16.37 -17.08 -13.92
C THR A 75 -15.31 -17.58 -12.98
N ARG A 76 -15.06 -16.83 -11.91
CA ARG A 76 -14.06 -17.18 -10.92
C ARG A 76 -14.63 -17.07 -9.52
N ILE A 77 -14.30 -18.06 -8.70
CA ILE A 77 -14.61 -18.08 -7.27
C ILE A 77 -13.30 -18.29 -6.51
N HIS A 78 -12.98 -17.41 -5.56
CA HIS A 78 -11.76 -17.52 -4.76
C HIS A 78 -11.86 -16.77 -3.43
N ALA A 79 -10.92 -17.01 -2.52
CA ALA A 79 -10.86 -16.35 -1.21
C ALA A 79 -9.57 -15.54 -0.99
N ARG A 80 -8.94 -15.09 -2.09
CA ARG A 80 -7.57 -14.53 -2.09
C ARG A 80 -7.43 -13.23 -1.30
N GLU A 81 -8.51 -12.47 -1.14
CA GLU A 81 -8.50 -11.25 -0.34
C GLU A 81 -8.56 -11.51 1.17
N THR A 82 -8.78 -12.77 1.60
CA THR A 82 -8.70 -13.12 3.01
C THR A 82 -7.44 -12.53 3.62
N ARG A 83 -7.64 -11.73 4.66
CA ARG A 83 -6.63 -10.83 5.22
C ARG A 83 -6.39 -11.20 6.66
N PHE A 84 -5.14 -11.12 7.07
CA PHE A 84 -4.72 -11.27 8.45
C PHE A 84 -3.87 -10.07 8.85
N SER A 85 -4.06 -9.58 10.06
CA SER A 85 -3.20 -8.55 10.63
C SER A 85 -2.86 -8.81 12.09
N LEU A 86 -1.68 -8.31 12.49
CA LEU A 86 -1.17 -8.31 13.85
C LEU A 86 -0.63 -6.91 14.15
N GLY A 87 -1.29 -6.22 15.07
CA GLY A 87 -0.80 -5.02 15.73
C GLY A 87 -0.15 -5.37 17.06
N ILE A 88 0.96 -4.71 17.39
CA ILE A 88 1.66 -4.82 18.66
C ILE A 88 1.96 -3.41 19.15
N THR A 89 1.56 -3.08 20.37
CA THR A 89 1.86 -1.78 20.99
C THR A 89 2.44 -2.01 22.38
N GLY A 90 3.50 -1.29 22.73
CA GLY A 90 4.08 -1.38 24.06
C GLY A 90 5.06 -0.26 24.36
N PRO A 91 5.51 -0.16 25.63
CA PRO A 91 6.39 0.93 26.04
C PRO A 91 7.79 0.80 25.46
N ALA A 92 8.36 1.92 25.00
CA ALA A 92 9.76 2.04 24.58
C ALA A 92 10.30 3.43 24.99
N GLU A 93 11.25 3.49 25.93
CA GLU A 93 12.00 4.69 26.37
C GLU A 93 11.34 6.07 26.13
N GLY A 94 10.21 6.31 26.79
CA GLY A 94 9.54 7.61 26.79
C GLY A 94 8.46 7.81 25.73
N ARG A 95 8.19 6.81 24.88
CA ARG A 95 7.04 6.76 23.96
C ARG A 95 6.55 5.31 23.80
N ASP A 96 5.42 5.13 23.13
CA ASP A 96 4.99 3.79 22.72
C ASP A 96 5.66 3.42 21.39
N LEU A 97 6.04 2.16 21.29
CA LEU A 97 6.40 1.50 20.03
C LEU A 97 5.16 0.78 19.50
N GLU A 98 4.81 1.08 18.26
CA GLU A 98 3.75 0.42 17.52
C GLU A 98 4.38 -0.42 16.40
N LEU A 99 4.01 -1.69 16.27
CA LEU A 99 4.41 -2.57 15.18
C LEU A 99 3.15 -3.08 14.50
N PHE A 100 3.19 -3.18 13.17
CA PHE A 100 2.06 -3.67 12.40
C PHE A 100 2.51 -4.58 11.27
N LEU A 101 1.89 -5.76 11.20
CA LEU A 101 2.05 -6.74 10.14
C LEU A 101 0.67 -7.05 9.54
N GLU A 102 0.55 -7.01 8.22
CA GLU A 102 -0.67 -7.38 7.50
C GLU A 102 -0.32 -8.10 6.19
N GLY A 103 -1.11 -9.10 5.81
CA GLY A 103 -1.02 -9.72 4.49
C GLY A 103 -2.30 -10.36 3.99
N ASP A 104 -2.28 -10.78 2.73
CA ASP A 104 -3.39 -11.44 2.00
C ASP A 104 -2.85 -12.57 1.10
N PHE A 105 -3.72 -13.31 0.40
CA PHE A 105 -3.34 -14.43 -0.48
C PHE A 105 -3.37 -14.08 -1.98
N TYR A 106 -3.18 -12.81 -2.32
CA TYR A 106 -3.01 -12.38 -3.71
C TYR A 106 -1.58 -12.56 -4.23
N GLY A 107 -0.69 -13.21 -3.49
CA GLY A 107 0.58 -13.67 -4.02
C GLY A 107 0.39 -14.70 -5.13
N THR A 108 1.44 -14.91 -5.93
CA THR A 108 1.46 -15.90 -7.03
C THR A 108 1.09 -17.29 -6.50
N GLY A 109 0.16 -17.98 -7.18
CA GLY A 109 -0.28 -19.31 -6.77
C GLY A 109 -1.03 -19.34 -5.43
N ASN A 110 -1.73 -18.26 -5.07
CA ASN A 110 -2.37 -18.07 -3.75
C ASN A 110 -1.37 -18.03 -2.58
N ALA A 111 -0.11 -17.70 -2.84
CA ALA A 111 0.85 -17.48 -1.77
C ALA A 111 0.44 -16.29 -0.90
N PHE A 112 0.75 -16.37 0.39
CA PHE A 112 0.64 -15.24 1.29
C PHE A 112 1.64 -14.16 0.87
N ARG A 113 1.18 -12.91 0.73
CA ARG A 113 2.03 -11.75 0.48
C ARG A 113 1.87 -10.72 1.59
N VAL A 114 2.98 -10.08 1.93
CA VAL A 114 3.01 -8.98 2.90
C VAL A 114 2.45 -7.72 2.25
N ARG A 115 1.49 -7.09 2.92
CA ARG A 115 0.95 -5.78 2.58
C ARG A 115 1.67 -4.73 3.41
N HIS A 116 1.52 -4.79 4.73
CA HIS A 116 2.16 -3.87 5.67
C HIS A 116 3.11 -4.63 6.60
N ALA A 117 4.28 -4.07 6.85
CA ALA A 117 5.25 -4.57 7.82
C ALA A 117 6.11 -3.38 8.26
N TYR A 118 5.67 -2.67 9.30
CA TYR A 118 6.35 -1.46 9.77
C TYR A 118 6.32 -1.32 11.29
N GLY A 119 7.22 -0.49 11.79
CA GLY A 119 7.22 0.00 13.16
C GLY A 119 7.12 1.53 13.18
N GLN A 120 6.46 2.06 14.21
CA GLN A 120 6.35 3.48 14.47
C GLN A 120 6.77 3.77 15.91
N TYR A 121 7.68 4.73 16.05
CA TYR A 121 8.18 5.20 17.33
C TYR A 121 8.11 6.73 17.36
N GLY A 122 7.12 7.26 18.09
CA GLY A 122 6.82 8.69 18.08
C GLY A 122 6.50 9.20 16.68
N VAL A 123 7.35 10.07 16.14
CA VAL A 123 7.17 10.70 14.82
C VAL A 123 7.78 9.88 13.67
N LEU A 124 8.58 8.86 13.99
CA LEU A 124 9.32 8.08 13.01
C LEU A 124 8.57 6.78 12.68
N LEU A 125 8.40 6.51 11.40
CA LEU A 125 7.89 5.24 10.87
C LEU A 125 8.96 4.61 9.95
N ALA A 126 9.21 3.33 10.13
CA ALA A 126 10.15 2.56 9.32
C ALA A 126 9.55 1.21 8.92
N GLY A 127 9.66 0.85 7.64
CA GLY A 127 9.23 -0.45 7.12
C GLY A 127 8.43 -0.34 5.82
N GLN A 128 7.69 -1.38 5.48
CA GLN A 128 6.84 -1.41 4.29
C GLN A 128 5.42 -0.97 4.63
N THR A 129 4.98 0.14 4.04
CA THR A 129 3.60 0.62 4.12
C THR A 129 3.27 1.49 2.91
N TRP A 130 2.08 2.09 2.90
CA TRP A 130 1.68 3.04 1.87
C TRP A 130 2.69 4.17 1.68
N THR A 131 2.98 4.51 0.42
CA THR A 131 3.72 5.72 0.04
C THR A 131 3.14 6.96 0.70
N THR A 132 3.97 7.96 1.00
CA THR A 132 3.58 9.18 1.72
C THR A 132 2.57 10.05 0.96
N VAL A 133 2.45 9.87 -0.35
CA VAL A 133 1.44 10.55 -1.17
C VAL A 133 0.10 9.82 -1.24
N MET A 134 -0.01 8.63 -0.61
CA MET A 134 -1.25 7.86 -0.54
C MET A 134 -2.07 8.27 0.69
N ASP A 135 -3.36 8.56 0.48
CA ASP A 135 -4.33 8.78 1.56
C ASP A 135 -5.44 7.73 1.46
N GLU A 136 -5.41 6.75 2.35
CA GLU A 136 -6.37 5.65 2.36
C GLU A 136 -7.80 6.09 2.71
N ARG A 137 -7.96 7.22 3.41
CA ARG A 137 -9.28 7.74 3.82
C ARG A 137 -10.07 8.29 2.64
N ASN A 138 -9.37 8.61 1.55
CA ASN A 138 -9.99 9.09 0.31
C ASN A 138 -10.45 7.94 -0.60
N ILE A 139 -10.20 6.68 -0.22
CA ILE A 139 -10.67 5.53 -0.99
C ILE A 139 -12.11 5.19 -0.55
N PRO A 140 -13.12 5.31 -1.42
CA PRO A 140 -14.44 4.78 -1.12
C PRO A 140 -14.39 3.25 -0.97
N PRO A 141 -15.18 2.67 -0.05
CA PRO A 141 -15.24 1.22 0.10
C PRO A 141 -15.84 0.59 -1.17
N THR A 142 -15.10 -0.35 -1.77
CA THR A 142 -15.55 -1.13 -2.94
C THR A 142 -15.62 -2.62 -2.59
N ILE A 143 -16.48 -3.35 -3.30
CA ILE A 143 -16.49 -4.82 -3.23
C ILE A 143 -15.36 -5.42 -4.06
N ASP A 144 -14.98 -4.78 -5.17
CA ASP A 144 -13.89 -5.20 -6.05
C ASP A 144 -12.52 -4.85 -5.47
N PHE A 145 -11.54 -5.73 -5.71
CA PHE A 145 -10.18 -5.62 -5.17
C PHE A 145 -9.28 -4.61 -5.90
N GLU A 146 -9.53 -4.31 -7.19
CA GLU A 146 -8.70 -3.36 -7.95
C GLU A 146 -8.78 -1.95 -7.36
N THR A 147 -9.84 -1.66 -6.59
CA THR A 147 -10.12 -0.35 -5.97
C THR A 147 -10.28 0.77 -7.02
N PRO A 148 -10.74 1.98 -6.65
CA PRO A 148 -10.91 3.08 -7.60
C PRO A 148 -9.60 3.48 -8.27
N LEU A 149 -9.65 3.73 -9.57
CA LEU A 149 -8.51 4.22 -10.33
C LEU A 149 -8.05 5.60 -9.82
N ALA A 150 -6.76 5.89 -10.01
CA ALA A 150 -6.09 7.16 -9.69
C ALA A 150 -5.64 7.40 -8.22
N ALA A 151 -5.67 6.38 -7.35
CA ALA A 151 -4.93 6.43 -6.09
C ALA A 151 -3.55 5.74 -6.23
N PRO A 152 -2.48 6.28 -5.61
CA PRO A 152 -1.14 5.68 -5.65
C PRO A 152 -1.06 4.48 -4.69
N PHE A 153 -1.67 3.35 -5.05
CA PHE A 153 -1.72 2.09 -4.29
C PHE A 153 -0.37 1.35 -4.19
N VAL A 154 0.71 2.07 -3.91
CA VAL A 154 2.06 1.52 -3.76
C VAL A 154 2.38 1.34 -2.29
N ARG A 155 2.78 0.12 -1.92
CA ARG A 155 3.38 -0.17 -0.63
C ARG A 155 4.83 -0.52 -0.83
N GLN A 156 5.71 0.21 -0.15
CA GLN A 156 7.14 0.07 -0.35
C GLN A 156 7.89 0.32 0.94
N GLY A 157 9.12 -0.16 1.00
CA GLY A 157 10.02 0.15 2.10
C GLY A 157 10.24 1.65 2.19
N LEU A 158 10.05 2.23 3.36
CA LEU A 158 10.23 3.66 3.59
C LEU A 158 10.69 3.97 5.01
N LEU A 159 11.30 5.15 5.15
CA LEU A 159 11.52 5.84 6.40
C LEU A 159 10.77 7.16 6.32
N ARG A 160 9.80 7.39 7.21
CA ARG A 160 8.97 8.59 7.24
C ARG A 160 9.01 9.26 8.61
N ILE A 161 9.13 10.58 8.60
CA ILE A 161 8.97 11.44 9.78
C ILE A 161 7.71 12.28 9.58
N THR A 162 6.76 12.20 10.52
CA THR A 162 5.52 13.01 10.51
C THR A 162 5.51 13.96 11.69
N THR A 163 5.40 15.26 11.43
CA THR A 163 5.40 16.32 12.44
C THR A 163 4.17 17.20 12.29
N GLY A 164 3.57 17.62 13.41
CA GLY A 164 2.48 18.60 13.38
C GLY A 164 2.95 19.95 12.84
N LEU A 165 2.21 20.49 11.87
CA LEU A 165 2.40 21.85 11.35
C LEU A 165 1.44 22.84 12.01
N SER A 166 0.21 22.42 12.29
CA SER A 166 -0.80 23.20 13.00
C SER A 166 -1.73 22.26 13.78
N GLN A 167 -2.74 22.80 14.45
CA GLN A 167 -3.77 21.97 15.11
C GLN A 167 -4.59 21.09 14.14
N ARG A 168 -4.49 21.30 12.83
CA ARG A 168 -5.31 20.61 11.81
C ARG A 168 -4.51 20.07 10.62
N SER A 169 -3.18 20.10 10.70
CA SER A 169 -2.34 19.71 9.57
C SER A 169 -1.02 19.13 10.06
N ASP A 170 -0.60 18.06 9.41
CA ASP A 170 0.70 17.43 9.60
C ASP A 170 1.57 17.62 8.36
N LEU A 171 2.89 17.60 8.57
CA LEU A 171 3.91 17.53 7.52
C LEU A 171 4.62 16.20 7.62
N ALA A 172 4.78 15.53 6.48
CA ALA A 172 5.52 14.27 6.38
C ALA A 172 6.71 14.42 5.43
N PHE A 173 7.86 13.92 5.87
CA PHE A 173 9.07 13.78 5.05
C PHE A 173 9.44 12.31 4.99
N ALA A 174 9.71 11.77 3.80
CA ALA A 174 10.04 10.36 3.65
C ALA A 174 11.13 10.09 2.63
N VAL A 175 11.92 9.05 2.90
CA VAL A 175 12.76 8.37 1.91
C VAL A 175 12.10 7.03 1.63
N GLU A 176 11.76 6.79 0.36
CA GLU A 176 11.00 5.61 -0.07
C GLU A 176 11.80 4.83 -1.11
N ALA A 177 11.67 3.51 -1.08
CA ALA A 177 12.21 2.66 -2.13
C ALA A 177 11.57 3.04 -3.47
N SER A 178 12.34 2.96 -4.56
CA SER A 178 11.78 3.15 -5.90
C SER A 178 11.14 1.86 -6.38
N ASP A 179 9.81 1.79 -6.35
CA ASP A 179 9.03 0.68 -6.91
C ASP A 179 8.29 1.11 -8.19
N LEU A 180 9.06 1.56 -9.19
CA LEU A 180 8.50 1.90 -10.51
C LEU A 180 8.06 0.62 -11.24
N GLN A 181 6.78 0.57 -11.60
CA GLN A 181 6.25 -0.41 -12.55
C GLN A 181 6.26 0.20 -13.94
N ILE A 182 7.28 -0.15 -14.72
CA ILE A 182 7.35 0.19 -16.15
C ILE A 182 6.84 -1.01 -16.94
N LEU A 183 5.72 -0.84 -17.63
CA LEU A 183 5.24 -1.82 -18.60
C LEU A 183 6.00 -1.60 -19.92
N ILE A 184 6.85 -2.56 -20.29
CA ILE A 184 7.56 -2.51 -21.57
C ILE A 184 6.61 -3.02 -22.65
N PRO A 185 6.27 -2.21 -23.68
CA PRO A 185 5.38 -2.66 -24.75
C PRO A 185 5.93 -3.90 -25.47
N PRO A 186 5.05 -4.82 -25.93
CA PRO A 186 5.48 -5.97 -26.73
C PRO A 186 6.33 -5.53 -27.94
N GLY A 187 7.50 -6.14 -28.12
CA GLY A 187 8.43 -5.84 -29.22
C GLY A 187 9.47 -4.74 -28.92
N VAL A 188 9.41 -4.11 -27.75
CA VAL A 188 10.45 -3.17 -27.29
C VAL A 188 11.45 -3.93 -26.41
N GLN A 189 12.74 -3.87 -26.74
CA GLN A 189 13.80 -4.37 -25.87
C GLN A 189 14.11 -3.33 -24.78
N GLY A 190 14.10 -3.77 -23.53
CA GLY A 190 14.48 -2.93 -22.40
C GLY A 190 14.45 -3.73 -21.10
N THR A 191 15.13 -3.21 -20.08
CA THR A 191 15.05 -3.71 -18.71
C THR A 191 14.71 -2.54 -17.80
N THR A 192 13.82 -2.75 -16.84
CA THR A 192 13.53 -1.74 -15.82
C THR A 192 14.68 -1.72 -14.81
N GLU A 193 15.32 -0.58 -14.64
CA GLU A 193 16.32 -0.37 -13.60
C GLU A 193 15.70 0.30 -12.38
N ARG A 194 16.19 -0.07 -11.19
CA ARG A 194 15.79 0.51 -9.90
C ARG A 194 17.04 1.08 -9.23
N PRO A 195 17.49 2.29 -9.63
CA PRO A 195 18.60 2.92 -8.93
C PRO A 195 18.22 3.14 -7.46
N TRP A 196 19.23 3.23 -6.58
CA TRP A 196 19.08 3.71 -5.21
C TRP A 196 18.27 5.02 -5.18
N PRO A 197 17.70 5.44 -4.03
CA PRO A 197 17.25 6.82 -3.90
C PRO A 197 18.41 7.73 -4.35
N ASP A 198 18.23 8.43 -5.47
CA ASP A 198 19.31 9.15 -6.13
C ASP A 198 19.70 10.36 -5.26
N PHE A 199 20.89 10.30 -4.68
CA PHE A 199 21.60 11.46 -4.17
C PHE A 199 22.72 11.76 -5.17
N THR A 200 22.47 12.73 -6.04
CA THR A 200 23.31 13.07 -7.21
C THR A 200 24.81 13.12 -6.89
N HIS A 201 25.63 12.46 -7.71
CA HIS A 201 26.98 12.96 -8.01
C HIS A 201 27.28 12.81 -9.51
N PRO A 202 27.89 13.82 -10.16
CA PRO A 202 28.33 13.73 -11.54
C PRO A 202 29.48 12.73 -11.66
N GLN A 203 29.38 11.79 -12.59
CA GLN A 203 30.58 11.26 -13.24
C GLN A 203 30.73 11.99 -14.57
N ALA A 204 31.71 12.89 -14.58
CA ALA A 204 32.27 13.43 -15.81
C ALA A 204 33.23 12.39 -16.39
N ALA A 205 32.93 11.91 -17.59
CA ALA A 205 33.83 11.83 -18.76
C ALA A 205 33.04 11.21 -19.92
#